data_AF-A0A2E4FZS0-F1
#
_entry.id   AF-A0A2E4FZS0-F1
#
_cell.length_a   1.000
_cell.length_b   1.000
_cell.length_c   1.000
_cell.angle_alpha   90.00
_cell.angle_beta   90.00
_cell.angle_gamma   90.00
#
_symmetry.space_group_name_H-M   'P 1'
#
loop_
_entity.id
_entity.type
_entity.pdbx_description
1 polymer ?
#
loop_
_entity_poly.entity_id
_entity_poly.type
_entity_poly.pdbx_seq_one_letter_code
_entity_poly.pdbx_strand_id
1 'polypeptide(L)' 'MLKQGYYNYQYVFLPKGSEKGDEAMVEGTHAEAENDYYFFVYHRKIGEIYDRLIGFDVKNSNNPQD' A
#
# COMPACT_ATOMS: atom_id res chain seq x y z
N MET A 1 -20.39 13.94 -6.97
CA MET A 1 -19.97 15.32 -6.62
C MET A 1 -19.09 15.22 -5.39
N LEU A 2 -17.88 15.78 -5.42
CA LEU A 2 -16.95 15.79 -4.27
C LEU A 2 -16.96 17.16 -3.59
N LYS A 3 -16.52 17.21 -2.34
CA LYS A 3 -16.35 18.47 -1.61
C LYS A 3 -15.24 19.29 -2.27
N GLN A 4 -15.29 20.61 -2.15
CA GLN A 4 -14.21 21.47 -2.65
C GLN A 4 -12.92 21.24 -1.86
N GLY A 5 -11.81 20.97 -2.56
CA GLY A 5 -10.50 20.67 -1.99
C GLY A 5 -9.56 20.01 -3.01
N TYR A 6 -8.36 19.64 -2.57
CA TYR A 6 -7.39 18.90 -3.38
C TYR A 6 -7.58 17.39 -3.20
N TYR A 7 -7.46 16.63 -4.29
CA TYR A 7 -7.61 15.18 -4.31
C TYR A 7 -6.51 14.53 -5.15
N ASN A 8 -5.88 13.50 -4.57
CA ASN A 8 -5.09 12.54 -5.34
C ASN A 8 -6.02 11.41 -5.80
N TYR A 9 -5.84 10.95 -7.02
CA TYR A 9 -6.60 9.85 -7.61
C TYR A 9 -5.68 9.03 -8.53
N GLN A 10 -6.04 7.77 -8.76
CA GLN A 10 -5.37 6.88 -9.71
C GLN A 10 -6.41 6.05 -10.45
N TYR A 11 -6.05 5.59 -11.65
CA TYR A 11 -6.84 4.63 -12.41
C TYR A 11 -6.23 3.23 -12.33
N VAL A 12 -7.04 2.26 -11.93
CA VAL A 12 -6.61 0.86 -11.84
C VAL A 12 -7.45 0.03 -12.80
N PHE A 13 -6.79 -0.72 -13.68
CA PHE A 13 -7.47 -1.60 -14.62
C PHE A 13 -7.89 -2.89 -13.93
N LEU A 14 -9.16 -3.30 -14.03
CA LEU A 14 -9.62 -4.59 -13.54
C LEU A 14 -9.90 -5.53 -14.72
N PRO A 15 -9.04 -6.54 -14.97
CA PRO A 15 -9.30 -7.55 -16.00
C PRO A 15 -10.62 -8.29 -15.74
N LYS A 16 -11.33 -8.63 -16.81
CA LYS A 16 -12.61 -9.34 -16.70
C LYS A 16 -12.43 -10.68 -15.99
N GLY A 17 -13.14 -10.88 -14.88
CA GLY A 17 -13.06 -12.11 -14.07
C GLY A 17 -11.91 -12.11 -13.05
N SER A 18 -11.14 -11.04 -12.94
CA SER A 18 -10.17 -10.83 -11.86
C SER A 18 -10.84 -10.13 -10.67
N GLU A 19 -10.31 -10.38 -9.48
CA GLU A 19 -10.59 -9.61 -8.26
C GLU A 19 -9.45 -8.63 -7.92
N LYS A 20 -8.33 -8.72 -8.65
CA LYS A 20 -7.16 -7.86 -8.49
C LYS A 20 -7.04 -6.90 -9.65
N GLY A 21 -6.92 -5.63 -9.32
CA GLY A 21 -6.62 -4.58 -10.28
C GLY A 21 -5.12 -4.54 -10.64
N ASP A 22 -4.83 -3.92 -11.77
CA ASP A 22 -3.50 -3.66 -12.32
C ASP A 22 -3.39 -2.14 -12.57
N GLU A 23 -2.64 -1.46 -11.71
CA GLU A 23 -2.33 -0.03 -11.85
C GLU A 23 -1.37 0.25 -13.01
N ALA A 24 -0.48 -0.70 -13.34
CA ALA A 24 0.60 -0.50 -14.29
C ALA A 24 0.10 -0.31 -15.72
N MET A 25 -1.09 -0.81 -16.04
CA MET A 25 -1.64 -0.69 -17.39
C MET A 25 -1.99 0.76 -17.77
N VAL A 26 -2.35 1.61 -16.81
CA VAL A 26 -2.72 3.02 -17.06
C VAL A 26 -1.68 3.98 -16.49
N GLU A 27 -1.24 3.74 -15.26
CA GLU A 27 -0.32 4.64 -14.53
C GLU A 27 1.16 4.32 -14.83
N GLY A 28 1.45 3.11 -15.33
CA GLY A 28 2.81 2.64 -15.55
C GLY A 28 3.51 2.10 -14.30
N THR A 29 4.79 1.79 -14.43
CA THR A 29 5.66 1.34 -13.34
C THR A 29 6.99 2.06 -13.46
N HIS A 30 7.30 2.88 -12.46
CA HIS A 30 8.45 3.79 -12.45
C HIS A 30 9.24 3.58 -11.15
N ALA A 31 10.54 3.30 -11.26
CA ALA A 31 11.39 3.04 -10.10
C ALA A 31 11.58 4.29 -9.23
N GLU A 32 11.49 5.46 -9.83
CA GLU A 32 11.61 6.77 -9.19
C GLU A 32 10.32 7.22 -8.49
N ALA A 33 9.22 6.49 -8.67
CA ALA A 33 7.95 6.83 -8.05
C ALA A 33 8.06 6.76 -6.52
N GLU A 34 7.64 7.85 -5.88
CA GLU A 34 7.64 7.95 -4.42
C GLU A 34 6.46 7.18 -3.84
N ASN A 35 6.76 6.13 -3.09
CA ASN A 35 5.78 5.25 -2.46
C ASN A 35 6.13 5.05 -0.98
N ASP A 36 5.12 5.12 -0.12
CA ASP A 36 5.24 4.75 1.29
C ASP A 36 4.82 3.30 1.50
N TYR A 37 5.72 2.50 2.07
CA TYR A 37 5.53 1.11 2.43
C TYR A 37 5.38 0.96 3.94
N TYR A 38 4.31 0.30 4.36
CA TYR A 38 3.98 0.09 5.76
C TYR A 38 4.30 -1.36 6.15
N PHE A 39 5.15 -1.53 7.14
CA PHE A 39 5.55 -2.84 7.67
C PHE A 39 4.86 -3.08 9.00
N PHE A 40 4.05 -4.13 9.08
CA PHE A 40 3.35 -4.53 10.29
C PHE A 40 3.83 -5.92 10.72
N VAL A 41 4.45 -6.01 11.90
CA VAL A 41 4.95 -7.27 12.46
C VAL A 41 3.95 -7.77 13.49
N TYR A 42 3.26 -8.85 13.16
CA TYR A 42 2.30 -9.49 14.05
C TYR A 42 2.88 -10.74 14.71
N HIS A 43 2.52 -10.97 15.97
CA HIS A 43 2.88 -12.16 16.72
C HIS A 43 1.71 -12.65 17.58
N ARG A 44 1.47 -13.95 17.54
CA ARG A 44 0.45 -14.64 18.34
C ARG A 44 1.13 -15.74 19.14
N LYS A 45 1.13 -15.62 20.47
CA LYS A 45 1.65 -16.68 21.34
C LYS A 45 0.67 -17.86 21.38
N ILE A 46 1.19 -19.05 21.70
CA ILE A 46 0.35 -20.23 21.93
C ILE A 46 -0.66 -19.92 23.04
N GLY A 47 -1.94 -20.18 22.79
CA GLY A 47 -3.04 -19.89 23.70
C GLY A 47 -3.65 -18.50 23.56
N GLU A 48 -3.09 -17.62 22.71
CA GLU A 48 -3.73 -16.34 22.39
C GLU A 48 -4.78 -16.48 21.28
N ILE A 49 -5.88 -15.74 21.42
CA ILE A 49 -6.99 -15.73 20.46
C ILE A 49 -6.94 -14.54 19.49
N TYR A 50 -5.86 -13.74 19.54
CA TYR A 50 -5.70 -12.54 18.71
C TYR A 50 -4.24 -12.35 18.29
N ASP A 51 -4.03 -11.67 17.18
CA ASP A 51 -2.71 -11.25 16.72
C ASP A 51 -2.32 -9.94 17.36
N ARG A 52 -1.14 -9.91 18.00
CA ARG A 52 -0.56 -8.66 18.50
C ARG A 52 0.27 -8.02 17.42
N LEU A 53 0.04 -6.74 17.14
CA LEU A 53 1.01 -5.92 16.42
C LEU A 53 2.18 -5.62 17.39
N ILE A 54 3.33 -6.24 17.16
CA ILE A 54 4.53 -6.11 18.00
C ILE A 54 5.58 -5.17 17.41
N GLY A 55 5.41 -4.75 16.16
CA GLY A 55 6.29 -3.80 15.49
C GLY A 55 5.58 -3.14 14.31
N PHE A 56 5.93 -1.88 14.07
CA PHE A 56 5.41 -1.07 12.99
C PHE A 56 6.52 -0.18 12.45
N ASP A 57 6.62 -0.08 11.13
CA ASP A 57 7.55 0.84 10.48
C ASP A 57 6.97 1.35 9.16
N VAL A 58 7.44 2.53 8.71
CA VAL A 58 7.08 3.12 7.42
C VAL A 58 8.36 3.51 6.69
N LYS A 59 8.51 3.03 5.46
CA LYS A 59 9.64 3.36 4.59
C LYS A 59 9.16 3.95 3.29
N ASN A 60 9.84 4.99 2.83
CA ASN A 60 9.56 5.65 1.56
C ASN A 60 10.62 5.25 0.54
N SER A 61 10.22 4.98 -0.71
CA SER A 61 11.15 4.54 -1.78
C SER A 61 12.26 5.54 -2.10
N ASN A 62 12.07 6.82 -1.80
CA ASN A 62 13.03 7.89 -2.08
C ASN A 62 13.85 8.33 -0.86
N ASN A 63 13.72 7.66 0.30
CA ASN A 63 14.44 8.06 1.50
C ASN A 63 15.83 7.39 1.57
N PRO A 64 16.95 8.14 1.49
CA PRO A 64 18.31 7.59 1.41
C PRO A 64 18.91 7.15 2.76
N GLN A 65 18.08 6.85 3.76
CA GLN A 65 18.51 6.55 5.15
C GLN A 65 18.51 5.05 5.50
N ASP A 66 18.46 4.17 4.50
CA ASP A 66 18.69 2.72 4.63
C ASP A 66 20.07 2.32 4.09
#